data_AF-A0A7J8W5C5-F1
#
_entry.id   AF-A0A7J8W5C5-F1
#
_cell.length_a   1.000
_cell.length_b   1.000
_cell.length_c   1.000
_cell.angle_alpha   90.00
_cell.angle_beta   90.00
_cell.angle_gamma   90.00
#
_symmetry.space_group_name_H-M   'P 1'
#
loop_
_entity.id
_entity.type
_entity.pdbx_description
1 polymer ?
#
loop_
_entity_poly.entity_id
_entity_poly.type
_entity_poly.pdbx_seq_one_letter_code
_entity_poly.pdbx_strand_id
1 'polypeptide(L)'
;MDVRQVGFHNSKMVRTVRVEKRIHEVVNRLNKAKVERKPDLKAEKEAVYAAKKTQRKQQLKETKCQEEMQRLEKKREVEIRSYEDLMVSEKMTSNKQIAATSKSFQEVEQDF
;
A
#
# COMPACT_ATOMS: atom_id res chain seq x y z
N MET A 1 28.83 53.20 14.44
CA MET A 1 28.12 52.37 13.45
C MET A 1 27.32 53.32 12.58
N ASP A 2 27.78 53.59 11.37
CA ASP A 2 27.14 54.58 10.49
C ASP A 2 25.78 54.09 9.96
N VAL A 3 24.79 54.97 10.00
CA VAL A 3 23.42 54.66 9.61
C VAL A 3 23.36 54.41 8.10
N ARG A 4 22.74 53.30 7.69
CA ARG A 4 22.56 52.79 6.30
C ARG A 4 23.63 51.83 5.76
N GLN A 5 24.49 51.26 6.59
CA GLN A 5 25.35 50.14 6.14
C GLN A 5 24.54 48.83 6.05
N VAL A 6 24.30 48.33 4.84
CA VAL A 6 23.66 47.02 4.59
C VAL A 6 24.74 45.96 4.41
N GLY A 7 24.82 45.01 5.34
CA GLY A 7 25.76 43.89 5.28
C GLY A 7 25.15 42.63 4.65
N PHE A 8 25.97 41.82 4.00
CA PHE A 8 25.57 40.48 3.56
C PHE A 8 25.64 39.50 4.73
N HIS A 9 24.67 38.59 4.84
CA HIS A 9 24.66 37.54 5.87
C HIS A 9 25.86 36.58 5.74
N ASN A 10 26.30 36.29 4.51
CA ASN A 10 27.49 35.49 4.24
C ASN A 10 28.25 36.03 3.02
N SER A 11 29.42 36.63 3.27
CA SER A 11 30.26 37.22 2.22
C SER A 11 30.82 36.19 1.23
N LYS A 12 31.00 34.93 1.64
CA LYS A 12 31.51 33.86 0.77
C LYS A 12 30.51 33.44 -0.33
N MET A 13 29.21 33.69 -0.12
CA MET A 13 28.17 33.42 -1.12
C MET A 13 27.96 34.57 -2.10
N VAL A 14 28.65 35.71 -1.90
CA VAL A 14 28.52 36.88 -2.77
C VAL A 14 29.53 36.78 -3.90
N ARG A 15 29.03 36.68 -5.13
CA ARG A 15 29.88 36.74 -6.33
C ARG A 15 30.05 38.20 -6.75
N THR A 16 31.26 38.74 -6.63
CA THR A 16 31.62 40.08 -7.12
C THR A 16 32.20 39.99 -8.53
N VAL A 17 31.78 40.91 -9.39
CA VAL A 17 32.28 41.05 -10.78
C VAL A 17 32.65 42.51 -10.99
N ARG A 18 33.85 42.76 -11.54
CA ARG A 18 34.29 44.11 -11.93
C ARG A 18 33.66 44.48 -13.26
N VAL A 19 33.02 45.64 -13.33
CA VAL A 19 32.39 46.15 -14.55
C VAL A 19 33.01 47.51 -14.88
N GLU A 20 33.41 47.71 -16.12
CA GLU A 20 34.07 48.95 -16.56
C GLU A 20 33.11 50.15 -16.58
N LYS A 21 31.88 49.95 -17.07
CA LYS A 21 30.83 50.97 -17.12
C LYS A 21 29.46 50.37 -16.82
N ARG A 22 28.65 51.09 -16.04
CA ARG A 22 27.27 50.68 -15.72
C ARG A 22 26.32 51.12 -16.82
N ILE A 23 25.83 50.17 -17.62
CA ILE A 23 24.83 50.43 -18.66
C ILE A 23 23.43 50.23 -18.07
N HIS A 24 22.72 51.33 -17.79
CA HIS A 24 21.44 51.30 -17.09
C HIS A 24 20.33 50.60 -17.88
N GLU A 25 20.29 50.77 -19.20
CA GLU A 25 19.29 50.16 -20.09
C GLU A 25 19.32 48.63 -20.06
N VAL A 26 20.53 48.06 -20.06
CA VAL A 26 20.74 46.61 -20.00
C VAL A 26 20.27 46.07 -18.65
N VAL A 27 20.59 46.75 -17.55
CA VAL A 27 20.15 46.36 -16.21
C VAL A 27 18.62 46.40 -16.10
N ASN A 28 17.98 47.45 -16.63
CA ASN A 28 16.53 47.57 -16.60
C ASN A 28 15.85 46.50 -17.45
N ARG A 29 16.40 46.15 -18.62
CA ARG A 29 15.92 45.05 -19.45
C ARG A 29 16.05 43.70 -18.74
N LEU A 30 17.19 43.44 -18.08
CA LEU A 30 17.42 42.20 -17.33
C LEU A 30 16.47 42.07 -16.14
N ASN A 31 16.27 43.15 -15.38
CA ASN A 31 15.33 43.14 -14.26
C ASN A 31 13.88 42.93 -14.73
N LYS A 32 13.49 43.51 -15.87
CA LYS A 32 12.17 43.27 -16.48
C LYS A 32 11.99 41.83 -16.95
N ALA A 33 13.06 41.19 -17.45
CA ALA A 33 13.03 39.79 -17.88
C ALA A 33 13.24 38.79 -16.73
N LYS A 34 13.53 39.24 -15.51
CA LYS A 34 13.78 38.38 -14.36
C LYS A 34 12.47 37.75 -13.88
N VAL A 35 12.26 36.49 -14.22
CA VAL A 35 11.13 35.70 -13.71
C VAL A 35 11.51 35.11 -12.36
N GLU A 36 11.09 35.76 -11.27
CA GLU A 36 11.16 35.18 -9.93
C GLU A 36 9.95 34.28 -9.70
N ARG A 37 10.17 32.97 -9.72
CA ARG A 37 9.17 32.03 -9.20
C ARG A 37 9.25 32.09 -7.67
N LYS A 38 8.13 32.41 -7.01
CA LYS A 38 7.96 32.25 -5.56
C LYS A 38 6.99 31.09 -5.34
N PRO A 39 7.47 29.83 -5.36
CA PRO A 39 6.60 28.69 -5.07
C PRO A 39 6.06 28.84 -3.65
N ASP A 40 4.76 28.59 -3.47
CA ASP A 40 4.21 28.45 -2.13
C ASP A 40 4.65 27.11 -1.54
N LEU A 41 5.72 27.17 -0.75
CA LEU A 41 6.30 26.00 -0.10
C LEU A 41 5.31 25.30 0.86
N LYS A 42 4.28 26.00 1.35
CA LYS A 42 3.28 25.41 2.24
C LYS A 42 2.33 24.51 1.45
N ALA A 43 1.83 24.99 0.32
CA ALA A 43 0.94 24.24 -0.56
C ALA A 43 1.63 22.98 -1.11
N GLU A 44 2.90 23.09 -1.50
CA GLU A 44 3.67 21.95 -2.01
C GLU A 44 3.88 20.88 -0.92
N LYS A 45 4.21 21.29 0.31
CA LYS A 45 4.34 20.37 1.44
C LYS A 45 3.03 19.65 1.77
N GLU A 46 1.91 20.37 1.73
CA GLU A 46 0.60 19.80 2.01
C GLU A 46 0.19 18.78 0.93
N ALA A 47 0.43 19.08 -0.34
CA ALA A 47 0.18 18.16 -1.45
C ALA A 47 0.99 16.85 -1.30
N VAL A 48 2.29 16.96 -0.97
CA VAL A 48 3.15 15.80 -0.74
C VAL A 48 2.68 14.99 0.47
N TYR A 49 2.29 15.66 1.55
CA TYR A 49 1.78 14.98 2.75
C TYR A 49 0.47 14.23 2.49
N ALA A 50 -0.46 14.85 1.75
CA ALA A 50 -1.72 14.23 1.36
C ALA A 50 -1.49 12.98 0.50
N ALA A 51 -0.60 13.06 -0.50
CA ALA A 51 -0.24 11.93 -1.34
C ALA A 51 0.35 10.76 -0.52
N LYS A 52 1.29 11.06 0.39
CA LYS A 52 1.90 10.05 1.26
C LYS A 52 0.89 9.37 2.19
N LYS A 53 -0.08 10.13 2.71
CA LYS A 53 -1.16 9.60 3.56
C LYS A 53 -2.06 8.64 2.78
N THR A 54 -2.41 8.99 1.55
CA THR A 54 -3.21 8.13 0.66
C THR A 54 -2.47 6.84 0.32
N GLN A 55 -1.19 6.91 -0.04
CA GLN A 55 -0.37 5.73 -0.31
C GLN A 55 -0.28 4.80 0.91
N ARG A 56 -0.01 5.34 2.10
CA ARG A 56 0.04 4.54 3.34
C ARG A 56 -1.30 3.85 3.63
N LYS A 57 -2.42 4.52 3.38
CA LYS A 57 -3.76 3.95 3.55
C LYS A 57 -4.02 2.82 2.53
N GLN A 58 -3.57 2.97 1.29
CA GLN A 58 -3.68 1.93 0.27
C GLN A 58 -2.85 0.70 0.64
N GLN A 59 -1.59 0.89 1.01
CA GLN A 59 -0.71 -0.20 1.46
C GLN A 59 -1.30 -0.98 2.63
N LEU A 60 -1.84 -0.30 3.65
CA LEU A 60 -2.46 -0.98 4.79
C LEU A 60 -3.73 -1.77 4.41
N LYS A 61 -4.49 -1.29 3.43
CA LYS A 61 -5.65 -2.02 2.90
C LYS A 61 -5.20 -3.26 2.13
N GLU A 62 -4.19 -3.12 1.29
CA GLU A 62 -3.64 -4.22 0.50
C GLU A 62 -3.08 -5.32 1.40
N THR A 63 -2.28 -4.97 2.41
CA THR A 63 -1.75 -5.96 3.37
C THR A 63 -2.89 -6.67 4.11
N LYS A 64 -3.91 -5.92 4.56
CA LYS A 64 -5.07 -6.51 5.23
C LYS A 64 -5.87 -7.45 4.31
N CYS A 65 -6.08 -7.05 3.05
CA CYS A 65 -6.77 -7.90 2.07
C CYS A 65 -5.97 -9.17 1.77
N GLN A 66 -4.64 -9.08 1.66
CA GLN A 66 -3.77 -10.24 1.47
C GLN A 66 -3.80 -11.18 2.68
N GLU A 67 -3.74 -10.64 3.91
CA GLU A 67 -3.84 -11.44 5.13
C GLU A 67 -5.17 -12.18 5.24
N GLU A 68 -6.29 -11.53 4.92
CA GLU A 68 -7.61 -12.16 4.94
C GLU A 68 -7.75 -13.22 3.85
N MET A 69 -7.21 -12.99 2.66
CA MET A 69 -7.17 -13.98 1.58
C MET A 69 -6.36 -15.22 1.99
N GLN A 70 -5.17 -15.03 2.55
CA GLN A 70 -4.35 -16.13 3.06
C GLN A 70 -5.02 -16.90 4.20
N ARG A 71 -5.76 -16.21 5.09
CA ARG A 71 -6.55 -16.87 6.13
C ARG A 71 -7.66 -17.73 5.54
N LEU A 72 -8.34 -17.23 4.50
CA LEU A 72 -9.39 -17.98 3.82
C LEU A 72 -8.82 -19.19 3.09
N GLU A 73 -7.70 -19.04 2.40
CA GLU A 73 -6.98 -20.13 1.73
C GLU A 73 -6.55 -21.21 2.73
N LYS A 74 -5.95 -20.82 3.87
CA LYS A 74 -5.59 -21.77 4.93
C LYS A 74 -6.81 -22.51 5.49
N LYS A 75 -7.95 -21.83 5.69
CA LYS A 75 -9.19 -22.47 6.13
C LYS A 75 -9.67 -23.51 5.10
N ARG A 76 -9.67 -23.14 3.81
CA ARG A 76 -10.03 -24.06 2.72
C ARG A 76 -9.08 -25.24 2.63
N GLU A 77 -7.78 -25.03 2.80
CA GLU A 77 -6.80 -26.12 2.82
C GLU A 77 -7.03 -27.08 3.99
N VAL A 78 -7.35 -26.54 5.18
CA VAL A 78 -7.67 -27.36 6.35
C VAL A 78 -8.96 -28.14 6.14
N GLU A 79 -9.99 -27.52 5.55
CA GLU A 79 -11.26 -28.16 5.20
C GLU A 79 -11.11 -29.25 4.14
N ILE A 80 -10.32 -29.03 3.08
CA ILE A 80 -10.01 -30.07 2.09
C ILE A 80 -9.19 -31.22 2.70
N ARG A 81 -8.31 -30.91 3.65
CA ARG A 81 -7.49 -31.92 4.34
C ARG A 81 -8.26 -32.66 5.43
N SER A 82 -9.30 -32.06 6.01
CA SER A 82 -10.13 -32.71 7.02
C SER A 82 -11.21 -33.55 6.34
N TYR A 83 -11.51 -34.71 6.90
CA TYR A 83 -12.62 -35.55 6.47
C TYR A 83 -13.95 -35.12 7.14
N GLU A 84 -14.03 -33.88 7.62
CA GLU A 84 -15.12 -33.42 8.50
C GLU A 84 -16.46 -33.37 7.75
N ASP A 85 -16.45 -32.86 6.52
CA ASP A 85 -17.63 -32.85 5.63
C ASP A 85 -18.04 -34.25 5.13
N LEU A 86 -17.15 -35.24 5.21
CA LEU A 86 -17.44 -36.59 4.75
C LEU A 86 -18.25 -37.41 5.78
N MET A 87 -18.21 -37.03 7.05
CA MET A 87 -18.90 -37.73 8.14
C MET A 87 -20.27 -37.12 8.44
N VAL A 88 -21.26 -37.38 7.59
CA VAL A 88 -22.65 -36.94 7.80
C VAL A 88 -23.40 -37.96 8.66
N SER A 89 -23.74 -37.58 9.90
CA SER A 89 -24.37 -38.47 10.90
C SER A 89 -25.63 -39.20 10.40
N GLU A 90 -26.44 -38.56 9.56
CA GLU A 90 -27.64 -39.14 8.96
C GLU A 90 -27.36 -40.31 8.01
N LYS A 91 -26.16 -40.35 7.41
CA LYS A 91 -25.73 -41.40 6.47
C LYS A 91 -24.85 -42.44 7.15
N MET A 92 -24.57 -42.30 8.44
CA MET A 92 -23.76 -43.24 9.20
C MET A 92 -24.65 -44.34 9.74
N THR A 93 -24.40 -45.58 9.31
CA THR A 93 -25.12 -46.76 9.79
C THR A 93 -24.23 -47.61 10.67
N SER A 94 -24.77 -48.12 11.78
CA SER A 94 -24.03 -49.02 12.66
C SER A 94 -23.90 -50.42 12.05
N ASN A 95 -22.79 -51.11 12.30
CA ASN A 95 -22.59 -52.51 11.89
C ASN A 95 -23.74 -53.43 12.34
N LYS A 96 -24.36 -53.15 13.49
CA LYS A 96 -25.52 -53.90 13.99
C LYS A 96 -26.78 -53.71 13.14
N GLN A 97 -26.97 -52.52 12.57
CA GLN A 97 -28.10 -52.20 11.70
C GLN A 97 -27.89 -52.77 10.31
N ILE A 98 -26.66 -52.71 9.78
CA ILE A 98 -26.30 -53.31 8.49
C ILE A 98 -26.50 -54.82 8.53
N ALA A 99 -25.98 -55.51 9.55
CA ALA A 99 -26.13 -56.96 9.70
C ALA A 99 -27.59 -57.43 9.81
N ALA A 100 -28.51 -56.57 10.22
CA ALA A 100 -29.93 -56.87 10.29
C ALA A 100 -30.69 -56.58 8.98
N THR A 101 -30.20 -55.67 8.14
CA THR A 101 -30.86 -55.26 6.89
C THR A 101 -30.26 -55.90 5.64
N SER A 102 -28.98 -56.24 5.63
CA SER A 102 -28.34 -56.97 4.54
C SER A 102 -28.46 -58.48 4.75
N LYS A 103 -28.92 -59.22 3.73
CA LYS A 103 -28.92 -60.69 3.71
C LYS A 103 -27.53 -61.21 4.09
N SER A 104 -27.48 -62.21 4.95
CA SER A 104 -26.20 -62.81 5.34
C SER A 104 -25.54 -63.44 4.11
N PHE A 105 -24.21 -63.46 4.07
CA PHE A 105 -23.46 -64.04 2.94
C PHE A 105 -23.94 -65.47 2.58
N GLN A 106 -24.37 -66.21 3.59
CA GLN A 106 -24.91 -67.57 3.51
C GLN A 106 -26.31 -67.66 2.84
N GLU A 107 -27.13 -66.62 2.96
CA GLU A 107 -28.45 -66.55 2.31
C GLU A 107 -28.33 -66.19 0.82
N VAL A 108 -27.32 -65.39 0.46
CA VAL A 108 -27.06 -65.03 -0.95
C VAL A 108 -26.50 -66.22 -1.73
N GLU A 109 -25.74 -67.10 -1.09
CA GLU A 109 -25.27 -68.37 -1.69
C GLU A 109 -26.41 -69.39 -1.92
N GLN A 110 -27.53 -69.30 -1.19
CA GLN A 110 -28.69 -70.18 -1.41
C GLN A 110 -29.61 -69.70 -2.55
N ASP A 111 -29.52 -68.42 -2.93
CA ASP A 111 -30.30 -67.81 -4.02
C ASP A 111 -29.65 -67.98 -5.41
N PHE A 112 -28.49 -68.65 -5.51
CA PHE A 112 -27.74 -68.92 -6.75
C PHE A 112 -27.78 -70.41 -7.13
#